data_AF-A0A3N7EXC0-F1
#
_entry.id   AF-A0A3N7EXC0-F1
#
_cell.length_a   1.000
_cell.length_b   1.000
_cell.length_c   1.000
_cell.angle_alpha   90.00
_cell.angle_beta   90.00
_cell.angle_gamma   90.00
#
_symmetry.space_group_name_H-M   'P 1'
#
loop_
_entity.id
_entity.type
_entity.pdbx_description
1 polymer ?
#
loop_
_entity_poly.entity_id
_entity_poly.type
_entity_poly.pdbx_seq_one_letter_code
_entity_poly.pdbx_strand_id
1 'polypeptide(L)'
;GALTLALRHPGRFQTVSAFAPICAPTQCPWGDKAFTGYLGADRSAWIEHDATVLMQHQPIAPYPAGILIDQGLADKFLPDQLHPHLFEAACAAIGQPLTLRRHAGYDHGYYFVQSFMADHLTHHTRGLLANF
;
A
#
# COMPACT_ATOMS: atom_id res chain seq x y z
N GLY A 1 2.31 -6.46 -4.62
CA GLY A 1 1.17 -5.59 -4.99
C GLY A 1 1.67 -4.27 -5.57
N ALA A 2 0.79 -3.30 -5.79
CA ALA A 2 1.16 -1.98 -6.35
C ALA A 2 2.25 -1.29 -5.51
N LEU A 3 2.05 -1.16 -4.19
CA LEU A 3 3.00 -0.52 -3.27
C LEU A 3 4.40 -1.15 -3.33
N THR A 4 4.51 -2.48 -3.27
CA THR A 4 5.81 -3.17 -3.30
C THR A 4 6.53 -2.95 -4.63
N LEU A 5 5.83 -3.02 -5.76
CA LEU A 5 6.43 -2.79 -7.08
C LEU A 5 6.91 -1.35 -7.23
N ALA A 6 6.13 -0.39 -6.74
CA ALA A 6 6.48 1.02 -6.75
C ALA A 6 7.79 1.28 -5.98
N LEU A 7 7.88 0.73 -4.76
CA LEU A 7 9.03 0.91 -3.86
C LEU A 7 10.30 0.18 -4.30
N ARG A 8 10.18 -0.97 -4.97
CA ARG A 8 11.33 -1.76 -5.48
C ARG A 8 11.87 -1.26 -6.82
N HIS A 9 11.10 -0.44 -7.53
CA HIS A 9 11.46 0.01 -8.86
C HIS A 9 11.43 1.54 -8.93
N PRO A 10 12.31 2.23 -8.18
CA PRO A 10 12.37 3.69 -8.17
C PRO A 10 12.54 4.24 -9.59
N GLY A 11 11.81 5.31 -9.89
CA GLY A 11 11.81 5.95 -11.22
C GLY A 11 10.92 5.28 -12.28
N ARG A 12 10.37 4.08 -12.05
CA ARG A 12 9.47 3.43 -13.02
C ARG A 12 8.02 3.92 -12.94
N PHE A 13 7.57 4.31 -11.75
CA PHE A 13 6.18 4.73 -11.50
C PHE A 13 6.17 6.16 -10.95
N GLN A 14 5.42 7.05 -11.58
CA GLN A 14 5.32 8.46 -11.14
C GLN A 14 4.37 8.64 -9.95
N THR A 15 3.35 7.77 -9.84
CA THR A 15 2.34 7.80 -8.79
C THR A 15 1.99 6.37 -8.37
N VAL A 16 1.47 6.21 -7.16
CA VAL A 16 1.00 4.91 -6.66
C VAL A 16 -0.21 5.11 -5.76
N SER A 17 -1.21 4.26 -5.95
CA SER A 17 -2.38 4.20 -5.09
C SER A 17 -2.83 2.75 -4.87
N ALA A 18 -3.65 2.50 -3.85
CA ALA A 18 -4.21 1.17 -3.58
C ALA A 18 -5.55 1.21 -2.84
N PHE A 19 -6.40 0.22 -3.11
CA PHE A 19 -7.61 -0.07 -2.33
C PHE A 19 -7.36 -1.25 -1.39
N ALA A 20 -7.71 -1.09 -0.11
CA ALA A 20 -7.63 -2.13 0.92
C ALA A 20 -6.34 -3.01 0.82
N PRO A 21 -5.14 -2.41 0.75
CA PRO A 21 -3.91 -3.17 0.51
C PRO A 21 -3.54 -4.04 1.71
N ILE A 22 -2.93 -5.20 1.43
CA ILE A 22 -2.12 -5.93 2.40
C ILE A 22 -0.80 -5.19 2.55
N CYS A 23 -0.71 -4.33 3.56
CA CYS A 23 0.44 -3.44 3.77
C CYS A 23 1.64 -4.14 4.42
N ALA A 24 1.39 -5.11 5.30
CA ALA A 24 2.41 -5.81 6.07
C ALA A 24 2.24 -7.34 5.97
N PRO A 25 2.41 -7.94 4.78
CA PRO A 25 2.22 -9.38 4.59
C PRO A 25 3.14 -10.24 5.49
N THR A 26 4.28 -9.72 5.97
CA THR A 26 5.12 -10.44 6.94
C THR A 26 4.50 -10.53 8.34
N GLN A 27 3.40 -9.80 8.58
CA GLN A 27 2.71 -9.69 9.87
C GLN A 27 1.23 -10.12 9.79
N CYS A 28 0.83 -10.86 8.74
CA CYS A 28 -0.54 -11.38 8.63
C CYS A 28 -0.62 -12.85 8.16
N PRO A 29 -1.71 -13.58 8.48
CA PRO A 29 -1.83 -15.00 8.12
C PRO A 29 -1.79 -15.29 6.63
N TRP A 30 -2.36 -14.43 5.78
CA TRP A 30 -2.30 -14.63 4.32
C TRP A 30 -0.89 -14.51 3.78
N GLY A 31 -0.14 -13.50 4.24
CA GLY A 31 1.24 -13.33 3.81
C GLY A 31 2.15 -14.44 4.34
N ASP A 32 1.97 -14.88 5.59
CA ASP A 32 2.70 -16.01 6.16
C ASP A 32 2.50 -17.30 5.35
N LYS A 33 1.24 -17.64 5.04
CA LYS A 33 0.90 -18.80 4.21
C LYS A 33 1.50 -18.69 2.80
N ALA A 34 1.33 -17.54 2.14
CA ALA A 34 1.78 -17.35 0.77
C ALA A 34 3.31 -17.34 0.67
N PHE A 35 3.99 -16.59 1.54
CA PHE A 35 5.45 -16.48 1.51
C PHE A 35 6.14 -17.77 1.93
N THR A 36 5.61 -18.51 2.92
CA THR A 36 6.13 -19.85 3.21
C THR A 36 6.05 -20.76 1.99
N GLY A 37 4.93 -20.72 1.26
CA GLY A 37 4.73 -21.56 0.07
C GLY A 37 5.59 -21.17 -1.14
N TYR A 38 5.80 -19.87 -1.38
CA TYR A 38 6.50 -19.38 -2.58
C TYR A 38 7.97 -19.05 -2.36
N LEU A 39 8.32 -18.54 -1.18
CA LEU A 39 9.65 -18.03 -0.85
C LEU A 39 10.39 -18.93 0.17
N GLY A 40 9.70 -19.91 0.75
CA GLY A 40 10.25 -20.81 1.75
C GLY A 40 10.18 -20.25 3.18
N ALA A 41 10.67 -21.04 4.14
CA ALA A 41 10.61 -20.73 5.56
C ALA A 41 11.58 -19.64 6.04
N ASP A 42 12.56 -19.25 5.21
CA ASP A 42 13.45 -18.14 5.54
C ASP A 42 12.72 -16.80 5.35
N ARG A 43 12.32 -16.20 6.48
CA ARG A 43 11.59 -14.91 6.49
C ARG A 43 12.44 -13.73 6.03
N SER A 44 13.77 -13.86 5.95
CA SER A 44 14.63 -12.77 5.48
C SER A 44 14.30 -12.38 4.03
N ALA A 45 13.99 -13.37 3.17
CA ALA A 45 13.58 -13.16 1.79
C ALA A 45 12.22 -12.47 1.66
N TRP A 46 11.37 -12.52 2.69
CA TRP A 46 10.01 -11.97 2.63
C TRP A 46 9.99 -10.45 2.71
N ILE A 47 11.04 -9.86 3.30
CA ILE A 47 11.18 -8.41 3.51
C ILE A 47 11.11 -7.67 2.18
N GLU A 48 11.64 -8.24 1.10
CA GLU A 48 11.56 -7.64 -0.24
C GLU A 48 10.13 -7.59 -0.81
N HIS A 49 9.15 -8.22 -0.15
CA HIS A 49 7.78 -8.33 -0.61
C HIS A 49 6.78 -7.70 0.37
N ASP A 50 7.26 -6.94 1.35
CA ASP A 50 6.45 -6.26 2.35
C ASP A 50 6.50 -4.74 2.15
N ALA A 51 5.36 -4.10 1.86
CA ALA A 51 5.34 -2.68 1.56
C ALA A 51 5.71 -1.82 2.77
N THR A 52 5.35 -2.24 3.98
CA THR A 52 5.69 -1.54 5.23
C THR A 52 7.18 -1.59 5.47
N VAL A 53 7.79 -2.77 5.38
CA VAL A 53 9.23 -2.92 5.58
C VAL A 53 10.02 -2.22 4.47
N LEU A 54 9.57 -2.31 3.21
CA LEU A 54 10.17 -1.59 2.10
C LEU A 54 10.14 -0.07 2.29
N MET A 55 9.04 0.48 2.82
CA MET A 55 8.95 1.92 3.11
C MET A 55 9.91 2.33 4.23
N GLN A 56 10.01 1.54 5.30
CA GLN A 56 10.93 1.79 6.42
C GLN A 56 12.41 1.84 5.98
N HIS A 57 12.77 1.11 4.93
CA HIS A 57 14.13 1.08 4.38
C HIS A 57 14.40 2.16 3.32
N GLN A 58 13.42 3.01 2.99
CA GLN A 58 13.68 4.10 2.05
C GLN A 58 14.54 5.19 2.73
N PRO A 59 15.60 5.68 2.06
CA PRO A 59 16.46 6.71 2.63
C PRO A 59 15.79 8.09 2.68
N ILE A 60 14.81 8.34 1.80
CA ILE A 60 14.00 9.55 1.70
C ILE A 60 12.60 9.18 1.21
N ALA A 61 11.62 10.07 1.36
CA ALA A 61 10.27 9.92 0.81
C ALA A 61 10.29 9.72 -0.73
N PRO A 62 10.00 8.51 -1.27
CA PRO A 62 10.11 8.25 -2.71
C PRO A 62 8.98 8.84 -3.56
N TYR A 63 7.84 9.19 -2.97
CA TYR A 63 6.66 9.74 -3.67
C TYR A 63 6.29 11.12 -3.11
N PRO A 64 7.01 12.20 -3.47
CA PRO A 64 6.77 13.53 -2.91
C PRO A 64 5.38 14.11 -3.25
N ALA A 65 4.78 13.69 -4.37
CA ALA A 65 3.39 14.03 -4.72
C ALA A 65 2.33 13.27 -3.88
N GLY A 66 2.79 12.35 -3.03
CA GLY A 66 1.99 11.55 -2.12
C GLY A 66 1.53 10.20 -2.67
N ILE A 67 1.19 9.33 -1.74
CA ILE A 67 0.56 8.03 -1.98
C ILE A 67 -0.92 8.14 -1.58
N LEU A 68 -1.82 7.56 -2.36
CA LEU A 68 -3.25 7.47 -2.01
C LEU A 68 -3.64 6.04 -1.63
N ILE A 69 -4.21 5.86 -0.45
CA ILE A 69 -4.81 4.59 -0.03
C ILE A 69 -6.23 4.83 0.44
N ASP A 70 -7.16 4.01 -0.06
CA ASP A 70 -8.52 3.94 0.44
C ASP A 70 -8.73 2.63 1.20
N GLN A 71 -9.31 2.73 2.40
CA GLN A 71 -9.67 1.60 3.25
C GLN A 71 -11.13 1.66 3.68
N GLY A 72 -11.90 0.62 3.37
CA GLY A 72 -13.22 0.41 3.96
C GLY A 72 -13.11 0.03 5.44
N LEU A 73 -13.87 0.68 6.33
CA LEU A 73 -13.87 0.39 7.78
C LEU A 73 -14.78 -0.79 8.16
N ALA A 74 -15.68 -1.21 7.27
CA ALA A 74 -16.46 -2.44 7.42
C ALA A 74 -15.81 -3.64 6.71
N ASP A 75 -14.57 -3.46 6.23
CA ASP A 75 -13.78 -4.53 5.63
C ASP A 75 -13.42 -5.58 6.68
N LYS A 76 -13.97 -6.79 6.52
CA LYS A 76 -13.75 -7.91 7.44
C LYS A 76 -12.29 -8.38 7.52
N PHE A 77 -11.45 -8.02 6.55
CA PHE A 77 -10.03 -8.39 6.53
C PHE A 77 -9.12 -7.33 7.16
N LEU A 78 -9.64 -6.12 7.43
CA LEU A 78 -8.89 -5.02 8.02
C LEU A 78 -8.10 -5.39 9.29
N PRO A 79 -8.69 -6.04 10.31
CA PRO A 79 -7.98 -6.30 11.57
C PRO A 79 -6.83 -7.31 11.41
N ASP A 80 -7.00 -8.32 10.54
CA ASP A 80 -6.14 -9.50 10.54
C ASP A 80 -5.20 -9.59 9.33
N GLN A 81 -5.49 -8.87 8.24
CA GLN A 81 -4.78 -9.04 6.96
C GLN A 81 -4.15 -7.75 6.44
N LEU A 82 -4.86 -6.63 6.54
CA LEU A 82 -4.52 -5.44 5.74
C LEU A 82 -3.50 -4.54 6.42
N HIS A 83 -3.67 -4.29 7.72
CA HIS A 83 -2.78 -3.47 8.55
C HIS A 83 -2.32 -2.12 7.93
N PRO A 84 -3.22 -1.29 7.39
CA PRO A 84 -2.83 -0.01 6.76
C PRO A 84 -2.16 0.96 7.74
N HIS A 85 -2.43 0.84 9.04
CA HIS A 85 -1.81 1.65 10.10
C HIS A 85 -0.28 1.43 10.21
N LEU A 86 0.22 0.24 9.87
CA LEU A 86 1.66 -0.03 9.88
C LEU A 86 2.37 0.72 8.75
N PHE A 87 1.76 0.76 7.57
CA PHE A 87 2.27 1.53 6.44
C PHE A 87 2.17 3.05 6.69
N GLU A 88 1.10 3.51 7.34
CA GLU A 88 0.95 4.91 7.77
C GLU A 88 2.08 5.33 8.72
N ALA A 89 2.40 4.50 9.70
CA ALA A 89 3.52 4.73 10.61
C ALA A 89 4.88 4.73 9.87
N ALA A 90 5.09 3.79 8.94
CA ALA A 90 6.30 3.75 8.12
C ALA A 90 6.45 4.99 7.23
N CYS A 91 5.38 5.48 6.63
CA CYS A 91 5.39 6.71 5.84
C CYS A 91 5.73 7.93 6.73
N ALA A 92 5.09 8.03 7.90
CA ALA A 92 5.33 9.13 8.84
C ALA A 92 6.80 9.19 9.30
N ALA A 93 7.43 8.03 9.55
CA ALA A 93 8.81 7.95 10.02
C ALA A 93 9.84 8.57 9.05
N ILE A 94 9.58 8.56 7.75
CA ILE A 94 10.47 9.12 6.72
C ILE A 94 9.92 10.39 6.07
N GLY A 95 8.80 10.92 6.57
CA GLY A 95 8.12 12.08 5.99
C GLY A 95 7.51 11.84 4.61
N GLN A 96 7.19 10.59 4.25
CA GLN A 96 6.51 10.25 3.00
C GLN A 96 5.05 10.74 3.07
N PRO A 97 4.61 11.65 2.16
CA PRO A 97 3.22 12.07 2.15
C PRO A 97 2.29 10.89 1.84
N LEU A 98 1.33 10.64 2.73
CA LEU A 98 0.33 9.59 2.58
C LEU A 98 -1.06 10.18 2.83
N THR A 99 -1.94 10.00 1.86
CA THR A 99 -3.38 10.21 2.04
C THR A 99 -4.03 8.85 2.25
N LEU A 100 -4.19 8.43 3.51
CA LEU A 100 -4.93 7.22 3.88
C LEU A 100 -6.35 7.60 4.30
N ARG A 101 -7.32 7.41 3.40
CA ARG A 101 -8.73 7.72 3.69
C ARG A 101 -9.43 6.46 4.19
N ARG A 102 -10.24 6.64 5.23
CA ARG A 102 -10.96 5.58 5.94
C ARG A 102 -12.45 5.79 5.77
N HIS A 103 -13.14 4.83 5.17
CA HIS A 103 -14.52 4.97 4.71
C HIS A 103 -15.47 4.13 5.56
N ALA A 104 -16.29 4.79 6.38
CA ALA A 104 -17.28 4.12 7.22
C ALA A 104 -18.30 3.34 6.37
N GLY A 105 -18.61 2.11 6.77
CA GLY A 105 -19.62 1.26 6.11
C GLY A 105 -19.19 0.57 4.82
N TYR A 106 -18.03 0.92 4.25
CA TYR A 106 -17.50 0.26 3.06
C TYR A 106 -16.73 -1.02 3.40
N ASP A 107 -16.91 -2.04 2.57
CA ASP A 107 -16.31 -3.36 2.70
C ASP A 107 -15.11 -3.57 1.74
N HIS A 108 -14.76 -4.82 1.47
CA HIS A 108 -13.67 -5.21 0.56
C HIS A 108 -14.10 -5.37 -0.91
N GLY A 109 -15.39 -5.16 -1.20
CA GLY A 109 -15.97 -5.51 -2.50
C GLY A 109 -15.69 -4.49 -3.60
N TYR A 110 -16.03 -4.85 -4.83
CA TYR A 110 -15.91 -3.91 -5.96
C TYR A 110 -16.87 -2.72 -5.87
N TYR A 111 -17.92 -2.78 -5.04
CA TYR A 111 -18.74 -1.59 -4.75
C TYR A 111 -17.94 -0.51 -4.03
N PHE A 112 -17.06 -0.90 -3.09
CA PHE A 112 -16.11 0.01 -2.46
C PHE A 112 -15.13 0.58 -3.49
N VAL A 113 -14.47 -0.28 -4.27
CA VAL A 113 -13.52 0.14 -5.31
C VAL A 113 -14.17 1.09 -6.32
N GLN A 114 -15.36 0.75 -6.83
CA GLN A 114 -16.10 1.56 -7.80
C GLN A 114 -16.41 2.96 -7.25
N SER A 115 -16.79 3.06 -5.97
CA SER A 115 -17.19 4.33 -5.35
C SER A 115 -16.07 5.36 -5.33
N PHE A 116 -14.82 4.92 -5.29
CA PHE A 116 -13.64 5.79 -5.15
C PHE A 116 -12.65 5.69 -6.33
N MET A 117 -12.94 4.89 -7.35
CA MET A 117 -12.09 4.73 -8.54
C MET A 117 -11.79 6.06 -9.24
N ALA A 118 -12.77 6.96 -9.33
CA ALA A 118 -12.60 8.27 -9.97
C ALA A 118 -11.53 9.13 -9.26
N ASP A 119 -11.42 9.03 -7.94
CA ASP A 119 -10.41 9.75 -7.16
C ASP A 119 -9.01 9.19 -7.41
N HIS A 120 -8.89 7.86 -7.52
CA HIS A 120 -7.62 7.22 -7.87
C HIS A 120 -7.15 7.60 -9.27
N LEU A 121 -8.07 7.63 -10.25
CA LEU A 121 -7.77 8.11 -11.60
C LEU A 121 -7.29 9.57 -11.56
N THR A 122 -7.98 10.43 -10.80
CA THR A 122 -7.60 11.85 -10.64
C THR A 122 -6.23 11.99 -9.99
N HIS A 123 -5.93 11.21 -8.95
CA HIS A 123 -4.62 11.18 -8.30
C HIS A 123 -3.51 10.83 -9.31
N HIS A 124 -3.72 9.77 -10.11
CA HIS A 124 -2.75 9.37 -11.13
C HIS A 124 -2.60 10.40 -12.24
N THR A 125 -3.71 10.93 -12.78
CA THR A 125 -3.69 11.98 -13.80
C THR A 125 -2.91 13.21 -13.34
N ARG A 126 -3.12 13.67 -12.10
CA ARG A 126 -2.39 14.82 -11.55
C ARG A 126 -0.88 14.58 -11.54
N GLY A 127 -0.42 13.43 -11.04
CA GLY A 127 1.02 13.17 -10.99
C GLY A 127 1.65 12.86 -12.34
N LEU A 128 0.90 12.25 -13.28
CA LEU A 128 1.39 12.00 -14.64
C LEU A 128 1.50 13.27 -15.49
N LEU A 129 0.61 14.24 -15.27
CA LEU A 129 0.62 15.51 -16.00
C LEU A 129 1.57 16.55 -15.40
N ALA A 130 1.95 16.43 -14.12
CA ALA A 130 2.87 17.37 -13.46
C ALA A 130 4.30 17.37 -14.04
N ASN A 131 4.62 16.42 -14.91
CA ASN A 131 5.92 16.29 -15.58
C ASN A 131 5.90 16.72 -17.07
N PHE A 132 4.82 17.37 -17.51
CA PHE A 132 4.73 18.09 -18.79
C PHE A 132 4.66 19.59 -18.54
#